data_AF-A0A5C3MQA8-F1
#
_entry.id   AF-A0A5C3MQA8-F1
#
_cell.length_a   1.000
_cell.length_b   1.000
_cell.length_c   1.000
_cell.angle_alpha   90.00
_cell.angle_beta   90.00
_cell.angle_gamma   90.00
#
_symmetry.space_group_name_H-M   'P 1'
#
loop_
_entity.id
_entity.type
_entity.pdbx_description
1 polymer ?
#
loop_
_entity_poly.entity_id
_entity_poly.type
_entity_poly.pdbx_seq_one_letter_code
_entity_poly.pdbx_strand_id
1 'polypeptide(L)'
;MSGGQTSRPITPETTPSVGDTPTPRASPHPSPTPSITTMPDVWSIPQNMGLMLPNTTTDRLADENGYYAWSVRIQAAFRYAGVWRVVSGEEARPVDVGVDDWDRKNQAVIGWIFNTIGNKLLPKFGGSSTA
;
A
#
# COMPACT_ATOMS: atom_id res chain seq x y z
N MET A 1 -79.77 -1.03 27.44
CA MET A 1 -78.65 -0.38 28.14
C MET A 1 -77.43 -1.26 28.01
N SER A 2 -76.32 -0.66 27.58
CA SER A 2 -74.92 -1.12 27.51
C SER A 2 -74.58 -2.44 26.82
N GLY A 3 -73.69 -2.32 25.82
CA GLY A 3 -73.16 -3.38 24.98
C GLY A 3 -72.12 -4.28 25.65
N GLY A 4 -71.71 -5.31 24.91
CA GLY A 4 -70.68 -6.26 25.30
C GLY A 4 -70.08 -6.92 24.06
N GLN A 5 -68.85 -6.51 23.77
CA GLN A 5 -68.02 -6.83 22.63
C GLN A 5 -67.45 -8.27 22.70
N THR A 6 -67.16 -8.84 21.52
CA THR A 6 -66.52 -10.14 21.21
C THR A 6 -65.38 -10.61 22.14
N SER A 7 -65.33 -11.91 22.50
CA SER A 7 -64.11 -12.77 22.47
C SER A 7 -64.22 -14.21 23.05
N ARG A 8 -63.60 -15.17 22.31
CA ARG A 8 -62.86 -16.43 22.71
C ARG A 8 -63.67 -17.74 22.95
N PRO A 9 -63.13 -18.98 22.71
CA PRO A 9 -61.72 -19.44 22.82
C PRO A 9 -61.12 -20.43 21.77
N ILE A 10 -59.78 -20.51 21.85
CA ILE A 10 -58.68 -21.45 21.47
C ILE A 10 -58.92 -23.00 21.36
N THR A 11 -58.47 -23.59 20.21
CA THR A 11 -57.55 -24.76 19.88
C THR A 11 -57.64 -26.10 20.68
N PRO A 12 -57.40 -27.36 20.17
CA PRO A 12 -56.37 -27.91 19.22
C PRO A 12 -56.85 -28.91 18.11
N GLU A 13 -56.16 -29.08 16.96
CA GLU A 13 -55.11 -30.09 16.59
C GLU A 13 -55.67 -31.54 16.43
N THR A 14 -55.34 -32.45 15.48
CA THR A 14 -54.06 -32.86 14.86
C THR A 14 -54.32 -33.76 13.60
N THR A 15 -53.40 -33.71 12.63
CA THR A 15 -53.26 -34.47 11.36
C THR A 15 -53.01 -36.00 11.55
N PRO A 16 -53.01 -36.87 10.51
CA PRO A 16 -51.85 -36.99 9.59
C PRO A 16 -52.22 -37.29 8.10
N SER A 17 -51.56 -36.61 7.17
CA SER A 17 -51.52 -36.98 5.74
C SER A 17 -50.08 -37.33 5.37
N VAL A 18 -49.93 -38.51 4.78
CA VAL A 18 -48.67 -39.13 4.39
C VAL A 18 -48.17 -38.54 3.07
N GLY A 19 -46.87 -38.22 2.99
CA GLY A 19 -46.17 -38.21 1.69
C GLY A 19 -45.17 -37.08 1.44
N ASP A 20 -44.19 -36.84 2.32
CA ASP A 20 -43.01 -36.03 1.97
C ASP A 20 -41.80 -36.94 1.72
N THR A 21 -41.40 -37.05 0.45
CA THR A 21 -40.08 -37.60 0.07
C THR A 21 -39.02 -36.57 0.46
N PRO A 22 -38.04 -36.89 1.33
CA PRO A 22 -36.94 -35.96 1.58
C PRO A 22 -36.07 -35.90 0.32
N THR A 23 -36.07 -34.75 -0.33
CA THR A 23 -35.08 -34.44 -1.38
C THR A 23 -33.69 -34.47 -0.73
N PRO A 24 -32.71 -35.21 -1.25
CA PRO A 24 -31.36 -35.16 -0.72
C PRO A 24 -30.82 -33.74 -0.90
N ARG A 25 -30.57 -33.03 0.21
CA ARG A 25 -29.87 -31.75 0.21
C ARG A 25 -28.44 -32.03 -0.27
N ALA A 26 -28.14 -31.65 -1.50
CA ALA A 26 -26.76 -31.62 -1.98
C ALA A 26 -25.96 -30.72 -1.02
N SER A 27 -24.98 -31.30 -0.32
CA SER A 27 -23.99 -30.51 0.41
C SER A 27 -23.37 -29.52 -0.57
N PRO A 28 -23.24 -28.23 -0.24
CA PRO A 28 -22.45 -27.33 -1.05
C PRO A 28 -21.03 -27.89 -1.08
N HIS A 29 -20.65 -28.43 -2.23
CA HIS A 29 -19.27 -28.76 -2.50
C HIS A 29 -18.45 -27.48 -2.25
N PRO A 30 -17.35 -27.53 -1.47
CA PRO A 30 -16.50 -26.36 -1.34
C PRO A 30 -16.08 -25.97 -2.77
N SER A 31 -16.52 -24.79 -3.22
CA SER A 31 -15.99 -24.21 -4.44
C SER A 31 -14.47 -24.14 -4.24
N PRO A 32 -13.65 -24.58 -5.21
CA PRO A 32 -12.22 -24.35 -5.10
C PRO A 32 -12.03 -22.84 -4.94
N THR A 33 -11.61 -22.41 -3.76
CA THR A 33 -11.12 -21.05 -3.55
C THR A 33 -10.03 -20.87 -4.58
N PRO A 34 -10.10 -19.87 -5.49
CA PRO A 34 -8.96 -19.58 -6.33
C PRO A 34 -7.81 -19.28 -5.38
N SER A 35 -6.80 -20.15 -5.40
CA SER A 35 -5.51 -19.85 -4.76
C SER A 35 -4.98 -18.61 -5.47
N ILE A 36 -5.27 -17.43 -4.91
CA ILE A 36 -4.55 -16.23 -5.29
C ILE A 36 -3.12 -16.52 -4.86
N THR A 37 -2.29 -16.89 -5.82
CA THR A 37 -0.85 -16.80 -5.67
C THR A 37 -0.57 -15.31 -5.48
N THR A 38 -0.53 -14.88 -4.22
CA THR A 38 0.01 -13.59 -3.85
C THR A 38 1.48 -13.65 -4.24
N MET A 39 1.81 -13.13 -5.41
CA MET A 39 3.21 -12.87 -5.73
C MET A 39 3.75 -11.95 -4.62
N PRO A 40 4.98 -12.19 -4.13
CA PRO A 40 5.59 -11.23 -3.23
C PRO A 40 5.52 -9.86 -3.90
N ASP A 41 5.01 -8.87 -3.17
CA ASP A 41 4.88 -7.50 -3.65
C ASP A 41 6.29 -6.92 -3.81
N VAL A 42 6.90 -7.15 -4.98
CA VAL A 42 8.22 -6.65 -5.31
C VAL A 42 8.08 -5.16 -5.55
N TRP A 43 8.87 -4.35 -4.84
CA TRP A 43 8.80 -2.91 -4.99
C TRP A 43 9.13 -2.50 -6.43
N SER A 44 8.35 -1.56 -6.95
CA SER A 44 8.51 -0.98 -8.27
C SER A 44 8.43 0.53 -8.22
N ILE A 45 9.10 1.19 -9.17
CA ILE A 45 9.10 2.64 -9.28
C ILE A 45 7.70 3.11 -9.70
N PRO A 46 7.06 4.04 -8.97
CA PRO A 46 5.79 4.61 -9.38
C PRO A 46 5.91 5.34 -10.73
N GLN A 47 4.91 5.16 -11.60
CA GLN A 47 4.92 5.70 -12.97
C GLN A 47 5.15 7.23 -13.05
N ASN A 48 4.71 7.99 -12.05
CA ASN A 48 4.79 9.45 -12.02
C ASN A 48 5.94 9.99 -11.15
N MET A 49 6.86 9.13 -10.70
CA MET A 49 7.89 9.53 -9.75
C MET A 49 8.78 10.67 -10.29
N GLY A 50 9.12 10.62 -11.59
CA GLY A 50 9.92 11.65 -12.23
C GLY A 50 9.27 13.04 -12.28
N LEU A 51 7.94 13.13 -12.13
CA LEU A 51 7.21 14.41 -12.11
C LEU A 51 7.13 15.03 -10.72
N MET A 52 7.31 14.23 -9.66
CA MET A 52 7.29 14.72 -8.28
C MET A 52 8.64 15.26 -7.82
N LEU A 53 9.71 14.89 -8.53
CA LEU A 53 11.07 15.31 -8.22
C LEU A 53 11.45 16.53 -9.05
N PRO A 54 12.19 17.48 -8.46
CA PRO A 54 12.86 18.53 -9.22
C PRO A 54 13.75 17.93 -10.32
N ASN A 55 13.34 18.10 -11.57
CA ASN A 55 13.97 17.46 -12.72
C ASN A 55 14.50 18.44 -13.78
N THR A 56 14.23 19.75 -13.62
CA THR A 56 14.75 20.82 -14.48
C THR A 56 15.85 21.59 -13.78
N THR A 57 16.79 22.15 -14.54
CA THR A 57 17.94 22.90 -14.01
C THR A 57 17.53 24.05 -13.09
N THR A 58 16.37 24.64 -13.31
CA THR A 58 15.81 25.75 -12.52
C THR A 58 15.09 25.32 -11.24
N ASP A 59 14.61 24.08 -11.17
CA ASP A 59 13.84 23.57 -10.00
C ASP A 59 14.72 22.76 -9.03
N ARG A 60 15.91 22.34 -9.48
CA ARG A 60 16.94 21.69 -8.66
C ARG A 60 17.39 22.59 -7.50
N LEU A 61 17.90 21.98 -6.44
CA LEU A 61 18.50 22.69 -5.30
C LEU A 61 19.69 23.53 -5.78
N ALA A 62 19.52 24.85 -5.84
CA ALA A 62 20.52 25.77 -6.36
C ALA A 62 21.62 26.11 -5.35
N ASP A 63 21.24 26.24 -4.08
CA ASP A 63 22.09 26.64 -2.96
C ASP A 63 21.52 26.12 -1.62
N GLU A 64 22.20 26.46 -0.52
CA GLU A 64 21.84 26.04 0.84
C GLU A 64 20.55 26.70 1.34
N ASN A 65 20.20 27.89 0.85
CA ASN A 65 18.99 28.59 1.29
C ASN A 65 17.73 27.87 0.79
N GLY A 66 17.82 27.22 -0.37
CA GLY A 66 16.75 26.37 -0.91
C GLY A 66 16.57 25.02 -0.19
N TYR A 67 17.48 24.66 0.72
CA TYR A 67 17.55 23.30 1.29
C TYR A 67 16.25 22.89 1.98
N TYR A 68 15.66 23.77 2.81
CA TYR A 68 14.43 23.43 3.53
C TYR A 68 13.28 23.09 2.57
N ALA A 69 13.00 23.96 1.60
CA ALA A 69 11.93 23.75 0.63
C ALA A 69 12.17 22.51 -0.24
N TRP A 70 13.42 22.30 -0.69
CA TRP A 70 13.83 21.09 -1.40
C TRP A 70 13.60 19.84 -0.56
N SER A 71 14.03 19.84 0.71
CA SER A 71 13.93 18.68 1.59
C SER A 71 12.47 18.27 1.81
N VAL A 72 11.55 19.22 1.97
CA VAL A 72 10.11 18.94 2.12
C VAL A 72 9.54 18.28 0.85
N ARG A 73 9.92 18.76 -0.33
CA ARG A 73 9.48 18.18 -1.62
C ARG A 73 10.00 16.75 -1.80
N ILE A 74 11.29 16.53 -1.54
CA ILE A 74 11.91 15.21 -1.64
C ILE A 74 11.28 14.22 -0.65
N GLN A 75 11.04 14.65 0.60
CA GLN A 75 10.32 13.84 1.59
C GLN A 75 8.94 13.41 1.10
N ALA A 76 8.15 14.32 0.54
CA ALA A 76 6.84 14.01 -0.01
C ALA A 76 6.91 13.01 -1.17
N ALA A 77 7.84 13.21 -2.11
CA ALA A 77 8.05 12.29 -3.24
C ALA A 77 8.46 10.88 -2.78
N PHE A 78 9.37 10.78 -1.79
CA PHE A 78 9.83 9.49 -1.27
C PHE A 78 8.79 8.77 -0.41
N ARG A 79 7.90 9.51 0.26
CA ARG A 79 6.73 8.91 0.92
C ARG A 79 5.74 8.36 -0.10
N TYR A 80 5.47 9.11 -1.17
CA TYR A 80 4.64 8.63 -2.27
C TYR A 80 5.21 7.37 -2.92
N ALA A 81 6.54 7.30 -3.10
CA ALA A 81 7.20 6.13 -3.67
C ALA A 81 7.43 4.96 -2.68
N GLY A 82 7.03 5.10 -1.41
CA GLY A 82 7.21 4.06 -0.41
C GLY A 82 8.66 3.80 0.00
N VAL A 83 9.58 4.72 -0.30
CA VAL A 83 11.02 4.57 -0.02
C VAL A 83 11.51 5.45 1.14
N TRP A 84 10.63 6.25 1.74
CA TRP A 84 11.00 7.15 2.83
C TRP A 84 11.65 6.43 4.01
N ARG A 85 11.21 5.21 4.34
CA ARG A 85 11.77 4.44 5.46
C ARG A 85 13.23 4.02 5.22
N VAL A 86 13.61 3.79 3.96
CA VAL A 86 15.02 3.56 3.58
C VAL A 86 15.83 4.84 3.83
N VAL A 87 15.29 6.00 3.43
CA VAL A 87 15.94 7.32 3.58
C VAL A 87 16.07 7.75 5.04
N SER A 88 15.03 7.55 5.84
CA SER A 88 15.02 7.92 7.26
C SER A 88 15.78 6.93 8.14
N GLY A 89 16.20 5.78 7.60
CA GLY A 89 16.87 4.70 8.33
C GLY A 89 15.91 3.83 9.17
N GLU A 90 14.60 4.05 9.08
CA GLU A 90 13.58 3.21 9.72
C GLU A 90 13.48 1.80 9.10
N GLU A 91 13.92 1.64 7.86
CA GLU A 91 14.07 0.37 7.17
C GLU A 91 15.56 0.07 7.00
N ALA A 92 16.10 -0.72 7.92
CA ALA A 92 17.47 -1.20 7.84
C ALA A 92 17.64 -2.19 6.69
N ARG A 93 18.84 -2.20 6.09
CA ARG A 93 19.20 -3.18 5.07
C ARG A 93 19.09 -4.61 5.65
N PRO A 94 18.32 -5.52 5.04
CA PRO A 94 18.26 -6.92 5.44
C PRO A 94 19.62 -7.61 5.32
N VAL A 95 19.79 -8.74 6.01
CA VAL A 95 21.02 -9.55 5.94
C VAL A 95 20.88 -10.72 4.96
N ASP A 96 19.66 -11.17 4.69
CA ASP A 96 19.34 -12.38 3.95
C ASP A 96 18.21 -12.18 2.92
N VAL A 97 16.95 -12.17 3.36
CA VAL A 97 15.77 -12.10 2.49
C VAL A 97 15.38 -10.64 2.26
N GLY A 98 15.17 -10.27 1.00
CA GLY A 98 14.75 -8.91 0.61
C GLY A 98 15.91 -7.92 0.42
N VAL A 99 17.16 -8.38 0.46
CA VAL A 99 18.35 -7.55 0.17
C VAL A 99 18.25 -6.87 -1.20
N ASP A 100 17.86 -7.62 -2.24
CA ASP A 100 17.76 -7.08 -3.60
C ASP A 100 16.69 -5.98 -3.73
N ASP A 101 15.56 -6.14 -3.02
CA ASP A 101 14.48 -5.15 -3.02
C ASP A 101 14.92 -3.87 -2.29
N TRP A 102 15.57 -4.03 -1.14
CA TRP A 102 16.13 -2.91 -0.40
C TRP A 102 17.23 -2.19 -1.19
N ASP A 103 18.17 -2.93 -1.77
CA ASP A 103 19.27 -2.35 -2.56
C ASP A 103 18.71 -1.62 -3.79
N ARG A 104 17.67 -2.16 -4.43
CA ARG A 104 16.97 -1.49 -5.53
C ARG A 104 16.33 -0.16 -5.08
N LYS A 105 15.61 -0.14 -3.96
CA LYS A 105 15.04 1.10 -3.39
C LYS A 105 16.15 2.12 -3.09
N ASN A 106 17.21 1.67 -2.43
CA ASN A 106 18.34 2.50 -2.03
C ASN A 106 19.04 3.14 -3.25
N GLN A 107 19.33 2.37 -4.30
CA GLN A 107 19.92 2.89 -5.53
C GLN A 107 19.00 3.89 -6.24
N ALA A 108 17.69 3.62 -6.28
CA ALA A 108 16.72 4.56 -6.86
C ALA A 108 16.70 5.89 -6.08
N VAL A 109 16.66 5.83 -4.75
CA VAL A 109 16.72 7.00 -3.87
C VAL A 109 17.98 7.82 -4.13
N ILE A 110 19.15 7.17 -4.16
CA ILE A 110 20.44 7.84 -4.41
C ILE A 110 20.40 8.56 -5.75
N GLY A 111 20.02 7.87 -6.82
CA GLY A 111 19.93 8.46 -8.16
C GLY A 111 18.98 9.65 -8.23
N TRP A 112 17.83 9.56 -7.57
CA TRP A 112 16.85 10.65 -7.49
C TRP A 112 17.36 11.85 -6.71
N ILE A 113 17.99 11.65 -5.54
CA ILE A 113 18.59 12.75 -4.77
C ILE A 113 19.60 13.49 -5.64
N PHE A 114 20.56 12.77 -6.25
CA PHE A 114 21.57 13.37 -7.11
C PHE A 114 20.99 14.14 -8.29
N ASN A 115 19.94 13.61 -8.92
CA ASN A 115 19.27 14.28 -10.04
C ASN A 115 18.53 15.58 -9.64
N THR A 116 18.29 15.80 -8.35
CA THR A 116 17.56 16.97 -7.85
C THR A 116 18.48 18.06 -7.30
N ILE A 117 19.78 17.79 -7.21
CA ILE A 117 20.79 18.73 -6.71
C ILE A 117 21.41 19.50 -7.87
N GLY A 118 21.56 20.81 -7.73
CA GLY A 118 22.22 21.65 -8.71
C GLY A 118 23.72 21.35 -8.80
N ASN A 119 24.28 21.42 -10.01
CA ASN A 119 25.68 21.06 -10.29
C ASN A 119 26.71 21.77 -9.40
N LYS A 120 26.40 23.00 -8.95
CA LYS A 120 27.27 23.80 -8.07
C LYS A 120 27.45 23.17 -6.68
N LEU A 121 26.50 22.36 -6.24
CA LEU A 121 26.51 21.71 -4.92
C LEU A 121 27.07 20.29 -4.95
N LEU A 122 27.10 19.63 -6.12
CA LEU A 122 27.61 18.26 -6.26
C LEU A 122 29.04 18.07 -5.70
N PRO A 123 30.00 19.00 -5.86
CA PRO A 123 31.33 18.86 -5.26
C PRO A 123 31.35 18.78 -3.73
N LYS A 124 30.28 19.23 -3.05
CA LYS A 124 30.15 19.10 -1.59
C LYS A 124 29.71 17.71 -1.14
N PHE A 125 29.03 16.97 -2.02
CA PHE A 125 28.57 15.60 -1.77
C PHE A 125 29.55 14.55 -2.31
N GLY A 126 30.28 14.88 -3.37
CA GLY A 126 31.46 14.15 -3.82
C GLY A 126 32.68 14.61 -3.02
N GLY A 127 32.79 14.18 -1.77
CA GLY A 127 34.01 14.38 -0.99
C GLY A 127 35.22 13.97 -1.83
N SER A 128 36.20 14.87 -1.87
CA SER A 128 37.56 14.65 -2.34
C SER A 128 37.98 13.19 -2.21
N SER A 129 38.16 12.53 -3.35
CA SER A 129 38.88 11.27 -3.45
C SER A 129 40.32 11.54 -3.01
N THR A 130 40.60 11.46 -1.71
CA THR A 130 41.96 11.45 -1.17
C THR A 130 42.42 10.01 -1.06
N ALA A 131 43.17 9.56 -2.07
CA ALA A 131 44.32 8.66 -1.99
C ALA A 131 44.96 8.58 -3.38
#